data_AF-A0A1R3J5S2-F1
#
_entry.id   AF-A0A1R3J5S2-F1
#
_cell.length_a   1.000
_cell.length_b   1.000
_cell.length_c   1.000
_cell.angle_alpha   90.00
_cell.angle_beta   90.00
_cell.angle_gamma   90.00
#
_symmetry.space_group_name_H-M   'P 1'
#
loop_
_entity.id
_entity.type
_entity.pdbx_description
1 polymer ?
#
loop_
_entity_poly.entity_id
_entity_poly.type
_entity_poly.pdbx_seq_one_letter_code
_entity_poly.pdbx_strand_id
1 'polypeptide(L)' 'MAAARAYLLVSLFVFAFIFPSIISDDIPTNPYPYCYAKCSKSYGEEECKMDCIKKKFVDGKCLKKDAHHLEPRTCCCN' A
#
# COMPACT_ATOMS: atom_id res chain seq x y z
N MET A 1 42.57 31.82 38.30
CA MET A 1 41.28 31.29 38.82
C MET A 1 40.14 32.01 38.13
N ALA A 2 39.58 31.46 37.05
CA ALA A 2 38.29 31.83 36.45
C ALA A 2 38.18 31.09 35.11
N ALA A 3 37.40 30.02 35.04
CA ALA A 3 36.91 29.43 33.77
C ALA A 3 36.00 28.21 33.96
N ALA A 4 35.85 27.67 35.17
CA ALA A 4 35.21 26.36 35.35
C ALA A 4 33.72 26.39 35.75
N ARG A 5 33.01 27.53 35.61
CA ARG A 5 31.63 27.70 36.11
C ARG A 5 30.59 28.13 35.08
N ALA A 6 30.85 27.92 33.79
CA ALA A 6 29.89 28.26 32.72
C ALA A 6 29.26 27.04 32.01
N TYR A 7 29.72 25.82 32.30
CA TYR A 7 29.32 24.63 31.53
C TYR A 7 28.18 23.79 32.13
N LEU A 8 27.66 24.16 33.31
CA LEU A 8 26.77 23.28 34.07
C LEU A 8 25.28 23.58 34.00
N LEU A 9 24.82 24.61 33.27
CA LEU A 9 23.40 25.02 33.34
C LEU A 9 22.69 25.31 32.00
N VAL A 10 23.34 25.12 30.84
CA VAL A 10 22.70 25.41 29.53
C VAL A 10 22.75 24.21 28.57
N SER A 11 22.55 23.00 29.09
CA SER A 11 22.31 21.82 28.24
C SER A 11 21.11 20.99 28.69
N LEU A 12 20.29 21.55 29.58
CA LEU A 12 19.07 20.94 30.12
C LEU A 12 17.78 21.36 29.37
N PHE A 13 17.89 22.01 28.20
CA PHE A 13 16.74 22.67 27.55
C PHE A 13 16.71 22.59 26.00
N VAL A 14 17.17 21.48 25.42
CA VAL A 14 16.74 21.07 24.07
C VAL A 14 16.03 19.72 24.25
N PHE A 15 14.98 19.69 25.07
CA PHE A 15 13.60 19.82 24.62
C PHE A 15 13.38 19.25 23.22
N ALA A 16 12.62 18.17 23.27
CA ALA A 16 11.69 17.72 22.27
C ALA A 16 12.27 16.82 21.17
N PHE A 17 11.74 15.59 21.18
CA PHE A 17 11.05 15.04 20.02
C PHE A 17 11.75 15.28 18.69
N ILE A 18 12.47 14.29 18.17
CA ILE A 18 11.99 13.62 16.94
C ILE A 18 12.47 12.16 17.03
N PHE A 19 11.52 11.28 17.37
CA PHE A 19 11.65 9.84 17.20
C PHE A 19 12.15 9.51 15.78
N PRO A 20 12.84 8.38 15.60
CA PRO A 20 13.43 8.01 14.32
C PRO A 20 12.37 8.15 13.24
N SER A 21 12.72 8.78 12.13
CA SER A 21 11.94 8.72 10.90
C SER A 21 11.82 7.26 10.51
N ILE A 22 10.79 6.59 11.03
CA ILE A 22 10.25 5.36 10.50
C ILE A 22 9.83 5.78 9.10
N ILE A 23 10.70 5.49 8.13
CA ILE A 23 10.34 5.50 6.73
C ILE A 23 9.31 4.38 6.63
N SER A 24 8.04 4.72 6.85
CA SER A 24 6.94 3.97 6.29
C SER A 24 7.14 4.11 4.79
N ASP A 25 7.89 3.17 4.23
CA ASP A 25 7.78 2.82 2.83
C ASP A 25 6.32 2.39 2.68
N ASP A 26 5.48 3.35 2.31
CA ASP A 26 4.11 3.15 1.84
C ASP A 26 4.25 2.33 0.56
N ILE A 27 4.55 1.04 0.71
CA ILE A 27 4.42 0.05 -0.34
C ILE A 27 2.94 0.16 -0.72
N PRO A 28 2.61 0.57 -1.95
CA PRO A 28 1.23 0.51 -2.39
C PRO A 28 0.85 -0.96 -2.32
N THR A 29 0.15 -1.31 -1.25
CA THR A 29 -0.43 -2.64 -1.08
C THR A 29 -1.57 -2.67 -2.07
N ASN A 30 -1.23 -2.90 -3.34
CA ASN A 30 -2.21 -3.11 -4.38
C ASN A 30 -2.98 -4.35 -3.91
N PRO A 31 -4.25 -4.22 -3.49
CA PRO A 31 -4.98 -5.31 -2.85
C PRO A 31 -5.31 -6.43 -3.84
N TYR A 32 -4.82 -6.34 -5.08
CA TYR A 32 -4.89 -7.39 -6.08
C TYR A 32 -3.56 -7.48 -6.82
N PRO A 33 -2.56 -8.22 -6.29
CA PRO A 33 -1.23 -8.29 -6.89
C PRO A 33 -1.23 -8.88 -8.32
N TYR A 34 -2.32 -9.51 -8.75
CA TYR A 34 -2.38 -10.21 -10.02
C TYR A 34 -3.66 -9.94 -10.82
N CYS A 35 -3.54 -9.28 -11.96
CA CYS A 35 -4.64 -9.08 -12.92
C CYS A 35 -4.27 -9.71 -14.27
N TYR A 36 -5.15 -10.53 -14.86
CA TYR A 36 -4.75 -11.39 -16.00
C TYR A 36 -5.80 -11.58 -17.10
N ALA A 37 -7.09 -11.48 -16.79
CA ALA A 37 -8.17 -11.76 -17.76
C ALA A 37 -9.10 -10.57 -17.94
N LYS A 38 -9.57 -10.32 -19.16
CA LYS A 38 -10.63 -9.33 -19.41
C LYS A 38 -11.99 -9.93 -19.05
N CYS A 39 -12.68 -9.31 -18.12
CA CYS A 39 -14.07 -9.62 -17.84
C CYS A 39 -14.95 -9.16 -19.01
N SER A 40 -15.81 -10.06 -19.42
CA SER A 40 -16.68 -9.94 -20.58
C SER A 40 -18.10 -10.40 -20.20
N LYS A 41 -19.05 -10.37 -21.14
CA LYS A 41 -20.41 -10.83 -20.87
C LYS A 41 -20.47 -12.31 -20.48
N SER A 42 -19.52 -13.10 -20.98
CA SER A 42 -19.37 -14.52 -20.64
C SER A 42 -18.52 -14.72 -19.39
N TYR A 43 -17.42 -13.96 -19.24
CA TYR A 43 -16.50 -14.05 -18.11
C TYR A 43 -16.79 -12.98 -17.04
N GLY A 44 -17.63 -13.36 -16.06
CA GLY A 44 -18.12 -12.49 -15.00
C GLY A 44 -17.27 -12.49 -13.72
N GLU A 45 -17.77 -11.80 -12.68
CA GLU A 45 -17.10 -11.78 -11.37
C GLU A 45 -17.02 -13.16 -10.71
N GLU A 46 -18.05 -13.99 -10.87
CA GLU A 46 -18.08 -15.32 -10.25
C GLU A 46 -17.03 -16.26 -10.87
N GLU A 47 -16.87 -16.24 -12.20
CA GLU A 47 -15.82 -16.99 -12.89
C GLU A 47 -14.43 -16.47 -12.54
N CYS A 48 -14.25 -15.15 -12.48
CA CYS A 48 -13.01 -14.51 -12.02
C CYS A 48 -12.62 -14.99 -10.62
N LYS A 49 -13.58 -14.98 -9.68
CA LYS A 49 -13.37 -15.45 -8.32
C LYS A 49 -12.99 -16.92 -8.28
N MET A 50 -13.72 -17.79 -8.99
CA MET A 50 -13.43 -19.22 -9.02
C MET A 50 -12.04 -19.51 -9.58
N ASP A 51 -11.62 -18.80 -10.63
CA ASP A 51 -10.29 -19.00 -11.23
C ASP A 51 -9.16 -18.46 -10.34
N CYS A 52 -9.37 -17.32 -9.67
CA CYS A 52 -8.46 -16.81 -8.64
C CYS A 52 -8.29 -17.82 -7.48
N ILE A 53 -9.38 -18.40 -6.98
CA ILE A 53 -9.33 -19.44 -5.94
C ILE A 53 -8.58 -20.69 -6.44
N LYS A 54 -8.81 -21.13 -7.68
CA LYS A 54 -8.05 -22.24 -8.29
C LYS A 54 -6.54 -21.95 -8.35
N LYS A 55 -6.19 -20.69 -8.59
CA LYS A 55 -4.81 -20.17 -8.60
C LYS A 55 -4.23 -19.89 -7.21
N LYS A 56 -4.92 -20.28 -6.13
CA LYS A 56 -4.51 -20.12 -4.72
C LYS A 56 -4.59 -18.70 -4.17
N PHE A 57 -5.39 -17.84 -4.79
CA PHE A 57 -5.75 -16.54 -4.24
C PHE A 57 -6.99 -16.64 -3.33
N VAL A 58 -7.21 -15.64 -2.48
CA VAL A 58 -8.31 -15.56 -1.51
C VAL A 58 -9.60 -15.11 -2.18
N ASP A 59 -9.52 -14.14 -3.10
CA ASP A 59 -10.68 -13.60 -3.81
C ASP A 59 -10.30 -13.11 -5.22
N GLY A 60 -11.29 -12.85 -6.07
CA GLY A 60 -11.09 -12.33 -7.41
C GLY A 60 -12.24 -11.42 -7.82
N LYS A 61 -11.92 -10.24 -8.37
CA LYS A 61 -12.92 -9.27 -8.83
C LYS A 61 -12.59 -8.64 -10.16
N CYS A 62 -13.63 -8.27 -10.88
CA CYS A 62 -13.56 -7.55 -12.14
C CYS A 62 -13.46 -6.03 -11.90
N LEU A 63 -12.24 -5.49 -11.91
CA LEU A 63 -11.95 -4.07 -11.67
C LEU A 63 -11.81 -3.28 -12.98
N LYS A 64 -12.23 -2.02 -13.00
CA LYS A 64 -11.93 -1.11 -14.13
C LYS A 64 -10.55 -0.51 -13.91
N LYS A 65 -9.72 -0.50 -14.95
CA LYS A 65 -8.34 -0.01 -14.83
C LYS A 65 -8.26 1.52 -14.77
N ASP A 66 -9.14 2.25 -15.48
CA ASP A 66 -9.15 3.72 -15.46
C ASP A 66 -10.55 4.30 -15.74
N ALA A 67 -10.84 5.46 -15.15
CA ALA A 67 -12.13 6.17 -15.26
C ALA A 67 -12.40 6.79 -16.64
N HIS A 68 -11.39 6.85 -17.51
CA HIS A 68 -11.42 7.58 -18.78
C HIS A 68 -11.20 6.65 -19.99
N HIS A 69 -11.93 5.55 -20.11
CA HIS A 69 -12.34 5.00 -21.41
C HIS A 69 -13.29 3.82 -21.17
N LEU A 70 -14.09 3.54 -22.19
CA LEU A 70 -15.02 2.42 -22.28
C LEU A 70 -14.29 1.06 -22.36
N GLU A 71 -13.31 0.81 -21.49
CA GLU A 71 -12.49 -0.40 -21.49
C GLU A 71 -13.11 -1.52 -20.65
N PRO A 72 -12.91 -2.80 -21.05
CA PRO A 72 -13.44 -3.94 -20.35
C PRO A 72 -12.85 -4.06 -18.93
N ARG A 73 -13.71 -4.41 -17.96
CA ARG A 73 -13.26 -4.72 -16.59
C ARG A 73 -12.21 -5.85 -16.67
N THR A 74 -11.19 -5.82 -15.84
CA THR A 74 -10.14 -6.85 -15.78
C THR A 74 -10.27 -7.64 -14.47
N CYS A 75 -10.21 -8.96 -14.56
CA CYS A 75 -10.17 -9.85 -13.42
C CYS A 75 -8.82 -9.74 -12.71
N CYS A 76 -8.91 -9.41 -11.42
CA CYS A 76 -7.81 -9.18 -10.52
C CYS A 76 -8.00 -10.07 -9.28
N CYS A 77 -6.96 -10.80 -8.89
CA CYS A 77 -6.93 -11.71 -7.75
C CYS A 77 -6.19 -11.10 -6.55
N ASN A 78 -6.73 -11.34 -5.35
CA ASN A 78 -6.14 -11.00 -4.06
C ASN A 78 -5.71 -12.26 -3.31
#